data_AF-A0A931BTG8-F1
#
_entry.id   AF-A0A931BTG8-F1
#
_cell.length_a   1.000
_cell.length_b   1.000
_cell.length_c   1.000
_cell.angle_alpha   90.00
_cell.angle_beta   90.00
_cell.angle_gamma   90.00
#
_symmetry.space_group_name_H-M   'P 1'
#
loop_
_entity.id
_entity.type
_entity.pdbx_description
1 polymer ?
#
loop_
_entity_poly.entity_id
_entity_poly.type
_entity_poly.pdbx_seq_one_letter_code
_entity_poly.pdbx_strand_id
1 'polypeptide(L)'
;MPAERAKVLAAIETKLKGKSLSKNFKDSIASKWAEKIDTDENIDAYIDDREDILLEASSEADRRATEAANKAKGEQKKDEGTPPTDSPPAKPNQEPDSEIAKLTQLVTTLAGTVNAMQQEKQAQSITERFKKDGRLKGVPEFMFKGRIPSKDEDFETAVTELATDYTEFAKQNKLAAFGNDAPPQGQTKNQNEVSGDMKAYLASKKPAQETAK
;
A
#
# COMPACT_ATOMS: atom_id res chain seq x y z
N MET A 1 -9.35 -12.84 32.49
CA MET A 1 -10.76 -12.46 32.23
C MET A 1 -10.68 -11.30 31.27
N PRO A 2 -11.36 -11.34 30.11
CA PRO A 2 -11.30 -10.24 29.16
C PRO A 2 -11.69 -8.92 29.85
N ALA A 3 -11.09 -7.83 29.40
CA ALA A 3 -11.29 -6.52 30.03
C ALA A 3 -12.77 -6.14 30.08
N GLU A 4 -13.17 -5.42 31.13
CA GLU A 4 -14.55 -4.97 31.25
C GLU A 4 -14.85 -3.91 30.18
N ARG A 5 -15.84 -4.21 29.32
CA ARG A 5 -16.32 -3.30 28.28
C ARG A 5 -16.58 -1.88 28.80
N ALA A 6 -17.12 -1.73 30.01
CA ALA A 6 -17.40 -0.44 30.61
C ALA A 6 -16.12 0.38 30.88
N LYS A 7 -15.03 -0.28 31.28
CA LYS A 7 -13.72 0.36 31.50
C LYS A 7 -13.06 0.74 30.18
N VAL A 8 -13.13 -0.13 29.18
CA VAL A 8 -12.65 0.17 27.81
C VAL A 8 -13.39 1.36 27.22
N LEU A 9 -14.72 1.43 27.39
CA LEU A 9 -15.53 2.55 26.92
C LEU A 9 -15.15 3.87 27.63
N ALA A 10 -14.97 3.85 28.95
CA ALA A 10 -14.58 5.04 29.71
C ALA A 10 -13.18 5.56 29.30
N ALA A 11 -12.24 4.65 29.03
CA ALA A 11 -10.91 5.01 28.53
C ALA A 11 -10.98 5.63 27.12
N ILE A 12 -11.77 5.04 26.21
CA ILE A 12 -12.03 5.58 24.87
C ILE A 12 -12.67 6.98 24.96
N GLU A 13 -13.65 7.18 25.84
CA GLU A 13 -14.31 8.49 26.03
C GLU A 13 -13.38 9.55 26.58
N THR A 14 -12.47 9.15 27.47
CA THR A 14 -11.47 10.04 28.08
C THR A 14 -10.41 10.47 27.05
N LYS A 15 -9.88 9.51 26.28
CA LYS A 15 -8.88 9.76 25.23
C LYS A 15 -9.45 10.55 24.05
N LEU A 16 -10.72 10.33 23.71
CA LEU A 16 -11.40 10.99 22.58
C LEU A 16 -12.28 12.15 23.02
N LYS A 17 -12.01 12.72 24.20
CA LYS A 17 -12.73 13.88 24.73
C LYS A 17 -12.57 15.07 23.77
N GLY A 18 -13.69 15.56 23.26
CA GLY A 18 -13.72 16.66 22.27
C GLY A 18 -13.77 16.22 20.80
N LYS A 19 -13.79 14.90 20.49
CA LYS A 19 -13.98 14.37 19.13
C LYS A 19 -15.42 13.91 18.90
N SER A 20 -15.98 14.25 17.73
CA SER A 20 -17.38 14.03 17.33
C SER A 20 -17.70 12.58 16.91
N LEU A 21 -17.21 11.59 17.65
CA LEU A 21 -17.53 10.18 17.36
C LEU A 21 -18.90 9.80 17.90
N SER A 22 -19.70 9.13 17.07
CA SER A 22 -21.04 8.66 17.46
C SER A 22 -20.97 7.68 18.65
N LYS A 23 -21.97 7.75 19.53
CA LYS A 23 -22.08 6.86 20.70
C LYS A 23 -22.06 5.38 20.29
N ASN A 24 -22.80 5.02 19.24
CA ASN A 24 -22.86 3.65 18.71
C ASN A 24 -21.50 3.15 18.22
N PHE A 25 -20.67 4.03 17.65
CA PHE A 25 -19.33 3.67 17.21
C PHE A 25 -18.39 3.40 18.39
N LYS A 26 -18.40 4.28 19.40
CA LYS A 26 -17.64 4.08 20.65
C LYS A 26 -18.07 2.78 21.35
N ASP A 27 -19.38 2.54 21.41
CA ASP A 27 -19.96 1.33 21.98
C ASP A 27 -19.56 0.05 21.24
N SER A 28 -19.49 0.09 19.91
CA SER A 28 -19.10 -1.04 19.06
C SER A 28 -17.61 -1.36 19.18
N ILE A 29 -16.75 -0.34 19.21
CA ILE A 29 -15.32 -0.50 19.42
C ILE A 29 -15.02 -1.04 20.81
N ALA A 30 -15.66 -0.48 21.84
CA ALA A 30 -15.50 -0.96 23.21
C ALA A 30 -15.84 -2.45 23.35
N SER A 31 -16.92 -2.92 22.70
CA SER A 31 -17.26 -4.35 22.67
C SER A 31 -16.18 -5.19 21.97
N LYS A 32 -15.72 -4.77 20.78
CA LYS A 32 -14.71 -5.51 20.01
C LYS A 32 -13.32 -5.53 20.65
N TRP A 33 -12.99 -4.51 21.43
CA TRP A 33 -11.67 -4.37 22.05
C TRP A 33 -11.65 -5.03 23.43
N ALA A 34 -12.74 -4.99 24.18
CA ALA A 34 -12.89 -5.75 25.42
C ALA A 34 -12.62 -7.26 25.24
N GLU A 35 -13.06 -7.84 24.12
CA GLU A 35 -12.79 -9.24 23.76
C GLU A 35 -11.32 -9.54 23.44
N LYS A 36 -10.52 -8.52 23.13
CA LYS A 36 -9.12 -8.64 22.68
C LYS A 36 -8.10 -8.20 23.73
N ILE A 37 -8.56 -7.55 24.81
CA ILE A 37 -7.72 -7.09 25.89
C ILE A 37 -7.78 -8.13 27.01
N ASP A 38 -6.64 -8.74 27.31
CA ASP A 38 -6.55 -9.86 28.25
C ASP A 38 -6.78 -9.46 29.72
N THR A 39 -6.47 -8.22 30.08
CA THR A 39 -6.60 -7.65 31.44
C THR A 39 -6.92 -6.15 31.41
N ASP A 40 -7.62 -5.66 32.44
CA ASP A 40 -7.99 -4.24 32.55
C ASP A 40 -6.77 -3.29 32.58
N GLU A 41 -5.61 -3.77 33.03
CA GLU A 41 -4.36 -3.02 33.09
C GLU A 41 -3.79 -2.68 31.69
N ASN A 42 -4.16 -3.46 30.67
CA ASN A 42 -3.70 -3.28 29.30
C ASN A 42 -4.61 -2.37 28.45
N ILE A 43 -5.71 -1.86 29.03
CA ILE A 43 -6.69 -1.05 28.30
C ILE A 43 -6.06 0.21 27.72
N ASP A 44 -5.33 0.98 28.53
CA ASP A 44 -4.77 2.25 28.09
C ASP A 44 -3.68 2.06 27.02
N ALA A 45 -2.79 1.08 27.19
CA ALA A 45 -1.76 0.76 26.21
C ALA A 45 -2.37 0.28 24.88
N TYR A 46 -3.42 -0.54 24.94
CA TYR A 46 -4.09 -1.04 23.74
C TYR A 46 -4.86 0.07 22.99
N ILE A 47 -5.39 1.05 23.72
CA ILE A 47 -6.05 2.23 23.13
C ILE A 47 -5.01 3.18 22.54
N ASP A 48 -3.87 3.38 23.20
CA ASP A 48 -2.79 4.26 22.74
C ASP A 48 -2.14 3.73 21.45
N ASP A 49 -1.91 2.43 21.35
CA ASP A 49 -1.42 1.78 20.12
C ASP A 49 -2.40 1.86 18.94
N ARG A 50 -3.65 2.25 19.20
CA ARG A 50 -4.74 2.34 18.20
C ARG A 50 -5.37 3.73 18.15
N GLU A 51 -4.70 4.72 18.71
CA GLU A 51 -5.18 6.10 18.73
C GLU A 51 -5.28 6.66 17.31
N ASP A 52 -4.37 6.24 16.42
CA ASP A 52 -4.36 6.54 14.99
C ASP A 52 -5.67 6.11 14.29
N ILE A 53 -6.17 4.91 14.59
CA ILE A 53 -7.42 4.38 14.05
C ILE A 53 -8.62 5.18 14.57
N LEU A 54 -8.59 5.60 15.84
CA LEU A 54 -9.65 6.40 16.44
C LEU A 54 -9.66 7.83 15.88
N LEU A 55 -8.48 8.40 15.62
CA LEU A 55 -8.29 9.70 14.99
C LEU A 55 -8.80 9.72 13.55
N GLU A 56 -8.44 8.70 12.76
CA GLU A 56 -8.90 8.55 11.38
C GLU A 56 -10.42 8.37 11.34
N ALA A 57 -10.98 7.52 12.21
CA ALA A 57 -12.42 7.34 12.29
C ALA A 57 -13.17 8.63 12.70
N SER A 58 -12.57 9.45 13.57
CA SER A 58 -13.15 10.76 13.94
C SER A 58 -13.11 11.75 12.78
N SER A 59 -12.00 11.75 12.02
CA SER A 59 -11.83 12.59 10.84
C SER A 59 -12.77 12.18 9.71
N GLU A 60 -12.99 10.87 9.51
CA GLU A 60 -13.93 10.35 8.53
C GLU A 60 -15.39 10.64 8.92
N ALA A 61 -15.73 10.54 10.21
CA ALA A 61 -17.04 10.90 10.73
C ALA A 61 -17.33 12.40 10.56
N ASP A 62 -16.37 13.28 10.89
CA ASP A 62 -16.49 14.73 10.69
C ASP A 62 -16.55 15.10 9.20
N ARG A 63 -15.79 14.41 8.34
CA ARG A 63 -15.89 14.56 6.89
C ARG A 63 -17.29 14.19 6.38
N ARG A 64 -17.84 13.04 6.79
CA ARG A 64 -19.19 12.62 6.40
C ARG A 64 -20.27 13.56 6.94
N ALA A 65 -20.12 14.06 8.17
CA ALA A 65 -21.02 15.06 8.74
C ALA A 65 -20.98 16.38 7.96
N THR A 66 -19.78 16.80 7.53
CA THR A 66 -19.57 17.98 6.70
C THR A 66 -20.13 17.79 5.29
N GLU A 67 -19.91 16.63 4.67
CA GLU A 67 -20.50 16.27 3.36
C GLU A 67 -22.03 16.21 3.43
N ALA A 68 -22.61 15.66 4.50
CA ALA A 68 -24.06 15.64 4.72
C ALA A 68 -24.64 17.04 4.96
N ALA A 69 -23.95 17.90 5.73
CA ALA A 69 -24.35 19.29 5.93
C ALA A 69 -24.26 20.12 4.64
N ASN A 70 -23.25 19.85 3.80
CA ASN A 70 -23.10 20.47 2.49
C ASN A 70 -24.16 19.98 1.49
N LYS A 71 -24.54 18.70 1.55
CA LYS A 71 -25.62 18.14 0.72
C LYS A 71 -26.99 18.71 1.10
N ALA A 72 -27.27 18.83 2.41
CA ALA A 72 -28.47 19.49 2.91
C ALA A 72 -28.55 20.99 2.53
N LYS A 73 -27.41 21.69 2.43
CA LYS A 73 -27.35 23.07 1.89
C LYS A 73 -27.50 23.13 0.36
N GLY A 74 -27.15 22.06 -0.35
CA GLY A 74 -27.27 21.94 -1.81
C GLY A 74 -28.69 21.61 -2.30
N GLU A 75 -29.48 20.89 -1.49
CA GLU A 75 -30.87 20.53 -1.80
C GLU A 75 -31.86 21.70 -1.67
N GLN A 76 -31.46 22.82 -1.05
CA GLN A 76 -32.30 24.02 -0.96
C GLN A 76 -32.20 24.95 -2.20
N LYS A 77 -31.39 24.61 -3.21
CA LYS A 77 -31.14 25.44 -4.40
C LYS A 77 -31.71 24.87 -5.71
N LYS A 78 -32.65 23.92 -5.65
CA LYS A 78 -33.22 23.32 -6.86
C LYS A 78 -34.73 23.17 -6.77
N ASP A 79 -35.42 24.31 -6.68
CA ASP A 79 -36.82 24.41 -7.10
C ASP A 79 -37.00 25.77 -7.81
N GLU A 80 -36.82 25.76 -9.13
CA GLU A 80 -37.24 26.86 -10.01
C GLU A 80 -38.25 26.28 -11.00
N GLY A 81 -39.48 26.78 -10.97
CA GLY A 81 -40.46 26.42 -11.98
C GLY A 81 -41.91 26.90 -11.81
N THR A 82 -42.19 28.19 -11.54
CA THR A 82 -43.30 28.98 -12.19
C THR A 82 -43.37 30.44 -11.68
N PRO A 83 -43.63 31.45 -12.54
CA PRO A 83 -44.06 32.80 -12.15
C PRO A 83 -45.57 33.03 -12.45
N PRO A 84 -46.21 34.17 -12.09
CA PRO A 84 -45.81 35.27 -11.20
C PRO A 84 -46.86 35.57 -10.10
N THR A 85 -46.50 36.41 -9.12
CA THR A 85 -47.28 37.56 -8.57
C THR A 85 -46.99 37.78 -7.09
N ASP A 86 -46.81 39.07 -6.76
CA ASP A 86 -46.69 39.74 -5.46
C ASP A 86 -45.38 39.60 -4.65
N SER A 87 -44.66 40.71 -4.66
CA SER A 87 -43.54 41.07 -3.79
C SER A 87 -43.87 40.93 -2.30
N PRO A 88 -43.05 40.22 -1.51
CA PRO A 88 -42.89 40.48 -0.09
C PRO A 88 -41.64 41.34 0.15
N PRO A 89 -41.59 42.12 1.24
CA PRO A 89 -40.59 43.17 1.46
C PRO A 89 -39.16 42.61 1.51
N ALA A 90 -38.24 43.39 0.93
CA ALA A 90 -36.82 43.12 0.91
C ALA A 90 -36.29 42.76 2.31
N LYS A 91 -35.73 41.55 2.45
CA LYS A 91 -34.88 41.19 3.58
C LYS A 91 -33.63 42.10 3.55
N PRO A 92 -33.07 42.50 4.70
CA PRO A 92 -31.89 43.34 4.72
C PRO A 92 -30.75 42.61 4.00
N ASN A 93 -30.13 43.30 3.04
CA ASN A 93 -28.92 42.87 2.38
C ASN A 93 -27.80 42.81 3.42
N GLN A 94 -27.62 41.67 4.08
CA GLN A 94 -26.39 41.37 4.79
C GLN A 94 -25.35 41.04 3.72
N GLU A 95 -24.53 42.02 3.37
CA GLU A 95 -23.25 41.74 2.74
C GLU A 95 -22.54 40.65 3.57
N PRO A 96 -21.96 39.61 2.94
CA PRO A 96 -21.21 38.63 3.70
C PRO A 96 -20.08 39.36 4.41
N ASP A 97 -20.09 39.33 5.74
CA ASP A 97 -19.03 39.88 6.58
C ASP A 97 -17.67 39.52 5.96
N SER A 98 -16.88 40.54 5.64
CA SER A 98 -15.59 40.38 4.93
C SER A 98 -14.69 39.34 5.60
N GLU A 99 -14.84 39.17 6.91
CA GLU A 99 -14.14 38.16 7.71
C GLU A 99 -14.64 36.73 7.46
N ILE A 100 -15.95 36.52 7.28
CA ILE A 100 -16.52 35.20 6.95
C ILE A 100 -16.06 34.75 5.56
N ALA A 101 -15.98 35.68 4.60
CA ALA A 101 -15.46 35.41 3.26
C ALA A 101 -13.97 35.00 3.30
N LYS A 102 -13.15 35.72 4.07
CA LYS A 102 -11.73 35.38 4.29
C LYS A 102 -11.55 34.02 4.97
N LEU A 103 -12.37 33.72 5.98
CA LEU A 103 -12.34 32.44 6.67
C LEU A 103 -12.70 31.28 5.73
N THR A 104 -13.73 31.47 4.90
CA THR A 104 -14.16 30.46 3.91
C THR A 104 -13.07 30.19 2.87
N GLN A 105 -12.39 31.24 2.42
CA GLN A 105 -11.26 31.11 1.49
C GLN A 105 -10.08 30.36 2.14
N LEU A 106 -9.75 30.69 3.39
CA LEU A 106 -8.69 30.01 4.14
C LEU A 106 -8.99 28.51 4.33
N VAL A 107 -10.23 28.18 4.69
CA VAL A 107 -10.70 26.79 4.83
C VAL A 107 -10.63 26.06 3.50
N THR A 108 -11.01 26.71 2.39
CA THR A 108 -10.96 26.10 1.06
C THR A 108 -9.51 25.82 0.63
N THR A 109 -8.60 26.75 0.87
CA THR A 109 -7.17 26.56 0.58
C THR A 109 -6.59 25.45 1.42
N LEU A 110 -6.88 25.42 2.73
CA LEU A 110 -6.39 24.37 3.63
C LEU A 110 -6.94 22.99 3.24
N ALA A 111 -8.23 22.90 2.89
CA ALA A 111 -8.83 21.66 2.39
C ALA A 111 -8.15 21.18 1.10
N GLY A 112 -7.80 22.10 0.19
CA GLY A 112 -7.01 21.78 -0.99
C GLY A 112 -5.63 21.20 -0.67
N THR A 113 -4.90 21.81 0.28
CA THR A 113 -3.59 21.33 0.74
C THR A 113 -3.68 19.97 1.42
N VAL A 114 -4.71 19.75 2.26
CA VAL A 114 -4.94 18.47 2.93
C VAL A 114 -5.26 17.37 1.90
N ASN A 115 -6.12 17.66 0.92
CA ASN A 115 -6.42 16.72 -0.16
C ASN A 115 -5.17 16.37 -0.99
N ALA A 116 -4.32 17.35 -1.30
CA ALA A 116 -3.07 17.11 -2.00
C ALA A 116 -2.11 16.23 -1.19
N MET A 117 -1.96 16.48 0.12
CA MET A 117 -1.16 15.61 1.00
C MET A 117 -1.74 14.20 1.10
N GLN A 118 -3.06 14.06 1.13
CA GLN A 118 -3.73 12.75 1.18
C GLN A 118 -3.45 11.96 -0.11
N GLN A 119 -3.57 12.62 -1.27
CA GLN A 119 -3.25 12.03 -2.57
C GLN A 119 -1.77 11.65 -2.68
N GLU A 120 -0.87 12.49 -2.18
CA GLU A 120 0.57 12.19 -2.14
C GLU A 120 0.88 10.96 -1.27
N LYS A 121 0.28 10.87 -0.08
CA LYS A 121 0.43 9.70 0.79
C LYS A 121 -0.12 8.42 0.16
N GLN A 122 -1.26 8.50 -0.51
CA GLN A 122 -1.83 7.36 -1.24
C GLN A 122 -0.92 6.93 -2.38
N ALA A 123 -0.40 7.87 -3.17
CA ALA A 123 0.54 7.59 -4.25
C ALA A 123 1.86 6.98 -3.74
N GLN A 124 2.40 7.46 -2.61
CA GLN A 124 3.57 6.88 -1.96
C GLN A 124 3.30 5.45 -1.49
N SER A 125 2.13 5.20 -0.89
CA SER A 125 1.70 3.86 -0.47
C SER A 125 1.59 2.88 -1.64
N ILE A 126 0.97 3.30 -2.74
CA ILE A 126 0.87 2.50 -3.97
C ILE A 126 2.26 2.21 -4.54
N THR A 127 3.13 3.22 -4.58
CA THR A 127 4.52 3.08 -5.07
C THR A 127 5.30 2.04 -4.26
N GLU A 128 5.21 2.10 -2.94
CA GLU A 128 5.87 1.11 -2.07
C GLU A 128 5.30 -0.28 -2.24
N ARG A 129 3.98 -0.43 -2.29
CA ARG A 129 3.30 -1.71 -2.50
C ARG A 129 3.69 -2.32 -3.85
N PHE A 130 3.77 -1.49 -4.89
CA PHE A 130 4.12 -1.91 -6.24
C PHE A 130 5.56 -2.43 -6.29
N LYS A 131 6.52 -1.69 -5.72
CA LYS A 131 7.93 -2.12 -5.68
C LYS A 131 8.17 -3.36 -4.81
N LYS A 132 7.34 -3.56 -3.77
CA LYS A 132 7.43 -4.70 -2.85
C LYS A 132 6.65 -5.94 -3.32
N ASP A 133 5.93 -5.87 -4.45
CA ASP A 133 5.17 -7.01 -4.96
C ASP A 133 6.10 -8.18 -5.30
N GLY A 134 5.77 -9.37 -4.78
CA GLY A 134 6.58 -10.57 -4.94
C GLY A 134 6.75 -11.01 -6.40
N ARG A 135 5.81 -10.65 -7.29
CA ARG A 135 5.87 -10.95 -8.73
C ARG A 135 6.93 -10.12 -9.45
N LEU A 136 7.32 -8.98 -8.88
CA LEU A 136 8.32 -8.06 -9.43
C LEU A 136 9.70 -8.26 -8.79
N LYS A 137 9.88 -9.36 -8.04
CA LYS A 137 11.15 -9.69 -7.40
C LYS A 137 12.24 -9.91 -8.46
N GLY A 138 13.33 -9.15 -8.35
CA GLY A 138 14.46 -9.22 -9.28
C GLY A 138 14.32 -8.32 -10.51
N VAL A 139 13.20 -7.60 -10.66
CA VAL A 139 13.07 -6.55 -11.66
C VAL A 139 14.03 -5.40 -11.31
N PRO A 140 14.87 -4.91 -12.24
CA PRO A 140 15.75 -3.78 -11.98
C PRO A 140 14.99 -2.47 -11.75
N GLU A 141 15.52 -1.56 -10.90
CA GLU A 141 14.88 -0.28 -10.56
C GLU A 141 14.50 0.57 -11.79
N PHE A 142 15.31 0.53 -12.86
CA PHE A 142 15.04 1.32 -14.05
C PHE A 142 13.74 0.92 -14.77
N MET A 143 13.30 -0.34 -14.64
CA MET A 143 12.07 -0.84 -15.28
C MET A 143 10.80 -0.35 -14.56
N PHE A 144 10.90 0.09 -13.30
CA PHE A 144 9.77 0.65 -12.56
C PHE A 144 9.44 2.09 -12.97
N LYS A 145 10.38 2.80 -13.59
CA LYS A 145 10.22 4.22 -13.92
C LYS A 145 9.11 4.41 -14.96
N GLY A 146 8.07 5.16 -14.59
CA GLY A 146 6.91 5.43 -15.45
C GLY A 146 5.89 4.30 -15.54
N ARG A 147 6.09 3.21 -14.78
CA ARG A 147 5.19 2.04 -14.75
C ARG A 147 4.48 1.84 -13.41
N ILE A 148 4.81 2.67 -12.42
CA ILE A 148 4.13 2.68 -11.14
C ILE A 148 2.76 3.33 -11.36
N PRO A 149 1.66 2.63 -11.03
CA PRO A 149 0.31 3.16 -11.21
C PRO A 149 0.00 4.25 -10.19
N SER A 150 -0.85 5.19 -10.57
CA SER A 150 -1.32 6.26 -9.69
C SER A 150 -2.59 5.89 -8.92
N LYS A 151 -3.23 4.76 -9.26
CA LYS A 151 -4.48 4.28 -8.69
C LYS A 151 -4.38 2.79 -8.36
N ASP A 152 -5.07 2.35 -7.31
CA ASP A 152 -5.14 0.93 -6.94
C ASP A 152 -5.83 0.06 -7.99
N GLU A 153 -6.77 0.62 -8.77
CA GLU A 153 -7.50 -0.10 -9.83
C GLU A 153 -6.57 -0.62 -10.93
N ASP A 154 -5.51 0.14 -11.22
CA ASP A 154 -4.52 -0.18 -12.26
C ASP A 154 -3.36 -1.03 -11.69
N PHE A 155 -3.36 -1.32 -10.38
CA PHE A 155 -2.27 -2.00 -9.70
C PHE A 155 -1.97 -3.38 -10.27
N GLU A 156 -3.00 -4.24 -10.34
CA GLU A 156 -2.84 -5.62 -10.79
C GLU A 156 -2.42 -5.72 -12.26
N THR A 157 -2.97 -4.84 -13.09
CA THR A 157 -2.61 -4.75 -14.51
C THR A 157 -1.16 -4.32 -14.66
N ALA A 158 -0.75 -3.24 -13.99
CA ALA A 158 0.63 -2.73 -14.07
C ALA A 158 1.65 -3.74 -13.55
N VAL A 159 1.34 -4.49 -12.48
CA VAL A 159 2.23 -5.54 -11.97
C VAL A 159 2.36 -6.67 -12.99
N THR A 160 1.24 -7.11 -13.57
CA THR A 160 1.23 -8.20 -14.55
C THR A 160 1.97 -7.83 -15.83
N GLU A 161 1.76 -6.61 -16.34
CA GLU A 161 2.46 -6.07 -17.51
C GLU A 161 3.96 -5.98 -17.25
N LEU A 162 4.38 -5.38 -16.13
CA LEU A 162 5.80 -5.24 -15.81
C LEU A 162 6.49 -6.59 -15.59
N ALA A 163 5.82 -7.55 -14.96
CA ALA A 163 6.35 -8.91 -14.80
C ALA A 163 6.51 -9.62 -16.15
N THR A 164 5.54 -9.45 -17.05
CA THR A 164 5.58 -10.03 -18.40
C THR A 164 6.72 -9.42 -19.21
N ASP A 165 6.79 -8.09 -19.26
CA ASP A 165 7.83 -7.35 -19.98
C ASP A 165 9.23 -7.69 -19.45
N TYR A 166 9.38 -7.81 -18.13
CA TYR A 166 10.64 -8.24 -17.55
C TYR A 166 11.01 -9.67 -17.94
N THR A 167 10.04 -10.59 -17.97
CA THR A 167 10.27 -11.97 -18.40
C THR A 167 10.72 -12.03 -19.86
N GLU A 168 10.09 -11.25 -20.73
CA GLU A 168 10.49 -11.14 -22.13
C GLU A 168 11.87 -10.51 -22.29
N PHE A 169 12.15 -9.41 -21.59
CA PHE A 169 13.45 -8.76 -21.55
C PHE A 169 14.55 -9.71 -21.06
N ALA A 170 14.29 -10.45 -19.98
CA ALA A 170 15.21 -11.44 -19.42
C ALA A 170 15.55 -12.55 -20.42
N LYS A 171 14.53 -13.04 -21.14
CA LYS A 171 14.68 -14.06 -22.18
C LYS A 171 15.47 -13.56 -23.37
N GLN A 172 15.16 -12.36 -23.88
CA GLN A 172 15.85 -11.75 -25.02
C GLN A 172 17.34 -11.52 -24.75
N ASN A 173 17.68 -11.04 -23.55
CA ASN A 173 19.05 -10.74 -23.17
C ASN A 173 19.79 -11.94 -22.56
N LYS A 174 19.18 -13.13 -22.56
CA LYS A 174 19.75 -14.36 -21.95
C LYS A 174 20.24 -14.11 -20.51
N LEU A 175 19.55 -13.26 -19.74
CA LEU A 175 19.95 -12.90 -18.38
C LEU A 175 19.99 -14.13 -17.45
N ALA A 176 19.20 -15.17 -17.74
CA ALA A 176 19.27 -16.46 -17.04
C ALA A 176 20.58 -17.25 -17.30
N ALA A 177 21.35 -16.90 -18.33
CA ALA A 177 22.66 -17.47 -18.63
C ALA A 177 23.83 -16.67 -18.03
N PHE A 178 23.59 -15.40 -17.65
CA PHE A 178 24.57 -14.57 -16.96
C PHE A 178 24.59 -14.93 -15.47
N GLY A 179 25.68 -15.56 -15.02
CA GLY A 179 25.85 -16.06 -13.64
C GLY A 179 26.07 -17.57 -13.54
N ASN A 180 25.81 -18.31 -14.62
CA ASN A 180 26.20 -19.72 -14.76
C ASN A 180 27.56 -19.89 -15.44
N ASP A 181 28.41 -18.86 -15.38
CA ASP A 181 29.83 -18.98 -15.74
C ASP A 181 30.55 -19.63 -14.54
N ALA A 182 30.19 -20.88 -14.28
CA ALA A 182 31.09 -21.73 -13.52
C ALA A 182 32.37 -21.81 -14.35
N PRO A 183 33.55 -21.45 -13.79
CA PRO A 183 34.80 -21.66 -14.51
C PRO A 183 34.78 -23.11 -14.99
N PRO A 184 35.13 -23.40 -16.27
CA PRO A 184 35.03 -24.74 -16.82
C PRO A 184 35.65 -25.68 -15.82
N GLN A 185 34.79 -26.44 -15.13
CA GLN A 185 35.17 -27.19 -13.95
C GLN A 185 36.20 -28.15 -14.48
N GLY A 186 37.48 -27.89 -14.16
CA GLY A 186 38.60 -28.60 -14.74
C GLY A 186 38.29 -30.06 -14.56
N GLN A 187 38.02 -30.76 -15.67
CA GLN A 187 37.72 -32.18 -15.65
C GLN A 187 38.88 -32.78 -14.87
N THR A 188 38.61 -33.21 -13.63
CA THR A 188 39.54 -34.02 -12.87
C THR A 188 39.61 -35.32 -13.65
N LYS A 189 40.48 -35.32 -14.66
CA LYS A 189 41.01 -36.51 -15.28
C LYS A 189 41.48 -37.33 -14.09
N ASN A 190 40.79 -38.44 -13.82
CA ASN A 190 41.18 -39.37 -12.79
C ASN A 190 42.68 -39.59 -12.95
N GLN A 191 43.50 -39.19 -11.97
CA GLN A 191 44.96 -39.29 -12.07
C GLN A 191 45.44 -40.75 -12.25
N ASN A 192 44.53 -41.73 -12.15
CA ASN A 192 44.77 -43.15 -12.42
C ASN A 192 44.32 -43.64 -13.80
N GLU A 193 43.72 -42.80 -14.65
CA GLU A 193 43.35 -43.23 -16.00
C GLU A 193 44.44 -42.91 -17.01
N VAL A 194 45.22 -43.95 -17.29
CA VAL A 194 46.16 -43.99 -18.41
C VAL A 194 45.40 -43.65 -19.70
N SER A 195 45.79 -42.54 -20.35
CA SER A 195 45.16 -42.09 -21.59
C SER A 195 45.22 -43.17 -22.68
N GLY A 196 44.19 -43.22 -23.55
CA GLY A 196 44.12 -44.20 -24.64
C GLY A 196 45.39 -44.23 -25.50
N ASP A 197 46.01 -43.07 -25.71
CA ASP A 197 47.26 -42.94 -26.47
C ASP A 197 48.46 -43.59 -25.77
N MET A 198 48.52 -43.52 -24.43
CA MET A 198 49.57 -44.19 -23.66
C MET A 198 49.35 -45.72 -23.65
N LYS A 199 48.09 -46.19 -23.62
CA LYS A 199 47.77 -47.62 -23.80
C LYS A 199 48.17 -48.11 -25.18
N ALA A 200 47.90 -47.34 -26.24
CA ALA A 200 48.31 -47.66 -27.60
C ALA A 200 49.83 -47.71 -27.75
N TYR A 201 50.55 -46.77 -27.13
CA TYR A 201 52.01 -46.77 -27.11
C TYR A 201 52.59 -48.01 -26.41
N LEU A 202 52.09 -48.37 -25.21
CA LEU A 202 52.50 -49.60 -24.51
C LEU A 202 52.20 -50.86 -25.32
N ALA A 203 51.05 -50.91 -26.01
CA ALA A 203 50.71 -52.04 -26.88
C ALA A 203 51.67 -52.15 -28.06
N SER A 204 52.08 -51.03 -28.66
CA SER A 204 53.05 -51.01 -29.78
C SER A 204 54.49 -51.33 -29.37
N LYS A 205 54.81 -51.26 -28.07
CA LYS A 205 56.15 -51.46 -27.53
C LYS A 205 56.34 -52.76 -26.75
N LYS A 206 55.31 -53.61 -26.63
CA LYS A 206 55.47 -54.96 -26.06
C LYS A 206 56.37 -55.79 -26.99
N PRO A 207 57.57 -56.23 -26.55
CA PRO A 207 58.39 -57.11 -27.36
C PRO A 207 57.67 -58.45 -27.54
N ALA A 208 57.69 -58.98 -28.76
CA ALA A 208 57.21 -60.33 -29.05
C ALA A 208 57.96 -61.29 -28.12
N GLN A 209 57.24 -61.92 -27.19
CA GLN A 209 57.77 -63.08 -26.51
C GLN A 209 57.95 -64.16 -27.58
N GLU A 210 59.21 -64.38 -27.89
CA GLU A 210 59.78 -65.47 -28.64
C GLU A 210 59.15 -66.78 -28.16
N THR A 211 58.27 -67.34 -28.98
CA THR A 211 57.83 -68.73 -28.86
C THR A 211 59.05 -69.62 -29.14
N ALA A 212 59.73 -70.06 -28.09
CA ALA A 212 60.69 -71.16 -28.16
C ALA A 212 60.00 -72.43 -27.64
N LYS A 213 59.92 -73.41 -28.54
CA LYS A 213 59.50 -74.79 -28.34
C LYS A 213 60.65 -75.62 -27.77
#